data_AF-A0A5B9QQR7-F1
#
_entry.id   AF-A0A5B9QQR7-F1
#
_cell.length_a   1.000
_cell.length_b   1.000
_cell.length_c   1.000
_cell.angle_alpha   90.00
_cell.angle_beta   90.00
_cell.angle_gamma   90.00
#
_symmetry.space_group_name_H-M   'P 1'
#
loop_
_entity.id
_entity.type
_entity.pdbx_description
1 polymer ?
#
loop_
_entity_poly.entity_id
_entity_poly.type
_entity_poly.pdbx_seq_one_letter_code
_entity_poly.pdbx_strand_id
1 'polypeptide(L)'
;MNFTNTFFNKLLIKFGIVLLWGVSIAKAEDILVDDVPALEAALETAQPGDNILLREGEWRDAKIVFRGQGTNAAPIILKAATPGKTVITGKSILRMHGEYLVVEGLLFQDPDPSVSDLINFRLDSDELCHNCRMTDCTVIGTKQVDGSQESRWMGLYGSDNRVDHCNFEGKSDKGTTFVVWLGNGSGGRHRIDHNYFGPREKLGKNGGETIRIGDSNSSMIDAKCVIEKNLFEKCNGENECISNKSCGNIYRDNTFLEVSGTLTLRHGNDCLVEHNVFLGNKARGTGGIRIIGENHVVRGNYLEKLTGDDSRAGLSIMTGIPNSPLNRYFQVKSALVEDNVLVDCEQSLLIGLSDDKNASLPPVETIFRGNCIHAPKYTAVEARCDLDGITWLDNHFTGKELGISPVDGIKTSDGEWTPLEAIPRAEVGTTW
;
A
#
# COMPACT_ATOMS: atom_id res chain seq x y z
N MET A 1 -54.30 83.81 9.26
CA MET A 1 -55.04 82.55 8.98
C MET A 1 -53.97 81.52 8.62
N ASN A 2 -53.64 80.59 9.52
CA ASN A 2 -54.17 79.21 9.54
C ASN A 2 -53.74 78.44 8.27
N PHE A 3 -53.06 77.28 8.24
CA PHE A 3 -52.81 76.17 9.18
C PHE A 3 -51.64 75.29 8.64
N THR A 4 -50.82 74.73 9.54
CA THR A 4 -50.16 73.39 9.60
C THR A 4 -49.83 72.53 8.35
N ASN A 5 -48.62 71.93 8.32
CA ASN A 5 -48.31 70.48 8.51
C ASN A 5 -46.97 70.08 7.83
N THR A 6 -45.92 69.76 8.61
CA THR A 6 -45.35 68.41 8.86
C THR A 6 -44.90 67.61 7.62
N PHE A 7 -43.58 67.40 7.48
CA PHE A 7 -42.92 66.09 7.66
C PHE A 7 -41.39 66.24 7.48
N PHE A 8 -40.64 66.05 8.56
CA PHE A 8 -39.18 65.98 8.57
C PHE A 8 -38.76 64.54 8.27
N ASN A 9 -38.14 64.28 7.12
CA ASN A 9 -37.43 63.02 6.87
C ASN A 9 -35.97 63.17 7.33
N LYS A 10 -35.64 62.56 8.47
CA LYS A 10 -34.26 62.42 8.96
C LYS A 10 -33.57 61.33 8.14
N LEU A 11 -32.65 61.73 7.26
CA LEU A 11 -31.70 60.82 6.60
C LEU A 11 -30.59 60.48 7.61
N LEU A 12 -30.69 59.31 8.23
CA LEU A 12 -29.63 58.70 9.06
C LEU A 12 -28.54 58.14 8.14
N ILE A 13 -27.42 58.87 8.03
CA ILE A 13 -26.19 58.35 7.42
C ILE A 13 -25.58 57.35 8.42
N LYS A 14 -25.79 56.05 8.20
CA LYS A 14 -25.06 54.99 8.89
C LYS A 14 -23.65 54.93 8.30
N PHE A 15 -22.66 55.40 9.06
CA PHE A 15 -21.25 55.09 8.81
C PHE A 15 -21.06 53.57 8.95
N GLY A 16 -20.87 52.88 7.83
CA GLY A 16 -20.41 51.50 7.82
C GLY A 16 -18.92 51.47 8.15
N ILE A 17 -18.57 51.01 9.35
CA ILE A 17 -17.20 50.64 9.69
C ILE A 17 -16.91 49.35 8.92
N VAL A 18 -16.17 49.46 7.82
CA VAL A 18 -15.54 48.32 7.16
C VAL A 18 -14.39 47.89 8.07
N LEU A 19 -14.61 46.86 8.88
CA LEU A 19 -13.52 46.14 9.55
C LEU A 19 -12.69 45.47 8.44
N LEU A 20 -11.61 46.12 8.05
CA LEU A 20 -10.49 45.47 7.36
C LEU A 20 -9.93 44.43 8.33
N TRP A 21 -10.37 43.19 8.18
CA TRP A 21 -9.65 42.05 8.76
C TRP A 21 -8.28 42.05 8.08
N GLY A 22 -7.27 42.55 8.81
CA GLY A 22 -5.89 42.40 8.41
C GLY A 22 -5.63 40.91 8.28
N VAL A 23 -5.49 40.43 7.05
CA VAL A 23 -4.93 39.12 6.77
C VAL A 23 -3.47 39.23 7.21
N SER A 24 -3.17 38.84 8.45
CA SER A 24 -1.79 38.56 8.84
C SER A 24 -1.32 37.44 7.92
N ILE A 25 -0.48 37.79 6.96
CA ILE A 25 0.29 36.82 6.20
C ILE A 25 1.27 36.24 7.23
N ALA A 26 0.87 35.17 7.92
CA ALA A 26 1.78 34.39 8.75
C ALA A 26 2.94 33.97 7.86
N LYS A 27 4.15 34.38 8.22
CA LYS A 27 5.35 33.96 7.51
C LYS A 27 5.66 32.55 8.00
N ALA A 28 5.79 31.60 7.08
CA ALA A 28 6.38 30.30 7.37
C ALA A 28 7.73 30.51 8.07
N GLU A 29 7.87 30.00 9.29
CA GLU A 29 9.11 30.07 10.06
C GLU A 29 9.88 28.75 9.96
N ASP A 30 11.20 28.85 9.77
CA ASP A 30 12.11 27.71 9.84
C ASP A 30 12.69 27.64 11.25
N ILE A 31 12.24 26.66 12.03
CA ILE A 31 12.61 26.46 13.43
C ILE A 31 13.59 25.29 13.52
N LEU A 32 14.88 25.58 13.66
CA LEU A 32 15.90 24.56 13.88
C LEU A 32 15.86 24.04 15.32
N VAL A 33 15.79 22.72 15.48
CA VAL A 33 15.78 22.04 16.78
C VAL A 33 16.88 20.99 16.87
N ASP A 34 17.45 20.87 18.06
CA ASP A 34 18.69 20.10 18.30
C ASP A 34 18.45 18.81 19.11
N ASP A 35 17.29 18.71 19.76
CA ASP A 35 16.88 17.57 20.59
C ASP A 35 15.35 17.45 20.70
N VAL A 36 14.89 16.40 21.37
CA VAL A 36 13.45 16.12 21.56
C VAL A 36 12.76 17.21 22.40
N PRO A 37 13.31 17.70 23.53
CA PRO A 37 12.70 18.83 24.25
C PRO A 37 12.52 20.10 23.41
N ALA A 38 13.49 20.46 22.58
CA ALA A 38 13.38 21.60 21.67
C ALA A 38 12.31 21.37 20.59
N LEU A 39 12.22 20.14 20.06
CA LEU A 39 11.15 19.74 19.15
C LEU A 39 9.76 19.86 19.79
N GLU A 40 9.59 19.36 21.02
CA GLU A 40 8.33 19.46 21.76
C GLU A 40 7.92 20.92 21.98
N ALA A 41 8.86 21.78 22.39
CA ALA A 41 8.62 23.22 22.56
C ALA A 41 8.26 23.93 21.24
N ALA A 42 8.90 23.58 20.13
CA ALA A 42 8.57 24.12 18.82
C ALA A 42 7.14 23.73 18.41
N LEU A 43 6.76 22.45 18.59
CA LEU A 43 5.44 21.93 18.24
C LEU A 43 4.29 22.52 19.08
N GLU A 44 4.55 22.98 20.30
CA GLU A 44 3.53 23.67 21.12
C GLU A 44 3.09 25.01 20.54
N THR A 45 3.94 25.65 19.73
CA THR A 45 3.69 26.98 19.17
C THR A 45 3.54 27.00 17.65
N ALA A 46 3.87 25.89 16.98
CA ALA A 46 3.81 25.73 15.53
C ALA A 46 2.43 26.09 14.96
N GLN A 47 2.45 26.86 13.88
CA GLN A 47 1.28 27.30 13.13
C GLN A 47 1.28 26.66 11.73
N PRO A 48 0.10 26.56 11.07
CA PRO A 48 0.01 26.15 9.67
C PRO A 48 1.04 26.90 8.79
N GLY A 49 1.91 26.15 8.13
CA GLY A 49 2.96 26.67 7.24
C GLY A 49 4.37 26.65 7.83
N ASP A 50 4.54 26.39 9.12
CA ASP A 50 5.87 26.34 9.75
C ASP A 50 6.65 25.08 9.38
N ASN A 51 7.97 25.23 9.31
CA ASN A 51 8.93 24.16 9.12
C ASN A 51 9.77 23.96 10.39
N ILE A 52 9.71 22.77 10.97
CA ILE A 52 10.57 22.36 12.06
C ILE A 52 11.70 21.51 11.49
N LEU A 53 12.92 22.04 11.58
CA LEU A 53 14.12 21.44 11.01
C LEU A 53 14.86 20.66 12.10
N LEU A 54 14.95 19.33 11.96
CA LEU A 54 15.79 18.51 12.82
C LEU A 54 17.25 18.66 12.43
N ARG A 55 18.11 19.07 13.37
CA ARG A 55 19.56 19.18 13.11
C ARG A 55 20.15 17.85 12.62
N GLU A 56 21.16 17.96 11.76
CA GLU A 56 22.04 16.86 11.36
C GLU A 56 22.69 16.19 12.58
N GLY A 57 22.79 14.87 12.55
CA GLY A 57 23.38 14.06 13.61
C GLY A 57 22.52 12.86 13.99
N GLU A 58 23.00 12.13 15.01
CA GLU A 58 22.29 10.98 15.56
C GLU A 58 21.26 11.44 16.60
N TRP A 59 20.01 11.03 16.38
CA TRP A 59 18.90 11.15 17.31
C TRP A 59 18.64 9.77 17.91
N ARG A 60 19.41 9.46 18.96
CA ARG A 60 19.39 8.15 19.62
C ARG A 60 18.26 8.06 20.65
N ASP A 61 17.51 6.95 20.61
CA ASP A 61 16.41 6.68 21.55
C ASP A 61 15.36 7.81 21.62
N ALA A 62 15.17 8.52 20.50
CA ALA A 62 14.32 9.69 20.36
C ALA A 62 12.84 9.29 20.22
N LYS A 63 12.01 9.76 21.17
CA LYS A 63 10.56 9.58 21.12
C LYS A 63 9.93 10.80 20.48
N ILE A 64 9.77 10.76 19.16
CA ILE A 64 9.23 11.87 18.38
C ILE A 64 7.70 11.76 18.35
N VAL A 65 7.03 12.74 18.96
CA VAL A 65 5.56 12.91 18.86
C VAL A 65 5.28 14.15 18.03
N PHE A 66 4.99 13.95 16.75
CA PHE A 66 4.67 15.02 15.83
C PHE A 66 3.15 15.27 15.83
N ARG A 67 2.74 16.31 16.55
CA ARG A 67 1.34 16.71 16.68
C ARG A 67 1.12 18.11 16.14
N GLY A 68 -0.02 18.35 15.50
CA GLY A 68 -0.37 19.68 15.03
C GLY A 68 -1.59 19.69 14.11
N GLN A 69 -2.08 20.89 13.83
CA GLN A 69 -3.19 21.12 12.92
C GLN A 69 -2.74 22.08 11.83
N GLY A 70 -2.26 21.53 10.71
CA GLY A 70 -1.98 22.31 9.51
C GLY A 70 -3.24 22.57 8.69
N THR A 71 -3.06 23.05 7.47
CA THR A 71 -4.12 23.14 6.47
C THR A 71 -3.61 22.64 5.13
N ASN A 72 -4.52 22.30 4.21
CA ASN A 72 -4.14 21.89 2.85
C ASN A 72 -3.23 22.91 2.13
N ALA A 73 -3.42 24.20 2.38
CA ALA A 73 -2.64 25.26 1.77
C ALA A 73 -1.32 25.56 2.52
N ALA A 74 -1.24 25.18 3.79
CA ALA A 74 -0.14 25.48 4.69
C ALA A 74 0.01 24.33 5.70
N PRO A 75 0.62 23.20 5.30
CA PRO A 75 0.89 22.11 6.22
C PRO A 75 1.96 22.51 7.25
N ILE A 76 2.01 21.81 8.38
CA ILE A 76 3.16 21.89 9.29
C ILE A 76 4.15 20.81 8.85
N ILE A 77 5.42 21.18 8.69
CA ILE A 77 6.44 20.28 8.15
C ILE A 77 7.49 19.97 9.22
N LEU A 78 7.73 18.70 9.49
CA LEU A 78 8.86 18.21 10.27
C LEU A 78 9.87 17.59 9.29
N LYS A 79 11.05 18.17 9.14
CA LYS A 79 12.03 17.68 8.16
C LYS A 79 13.46 17.67 8.66
N ALA A 80 14.29 16.81 8.08
CA ALA A 80 15.73 16.90 8.26
C ALA A 80 16.26 18.25 7.74
N ALA A 81 17.18 18.89 8.48
CA ALA A 81 17.86 20.09 8.01
C ALA A 81 18.64 19.82 6.71
N THR A 82 19.28 18.65 6.64
CA THR A 82 19.87 18.09 5.41
C THR A 82 19.36 16.65 5.25
N PRO A 83 18.62 16.33 4.17
CA PRO A 83 18.07 14.99 3.95
C PRO A 83 19.13 13.88 4.10
N GLY A 84 18.77 12.82 4.83
CA GLY A 84 19.65 11.69 5.12
C GLY A 84 20.74 11.94 6.16
N LYS A 85 20.89 13.16 6.68
CA LYS A 85 21.87 13.49 7.74
C LYS A 85 21.27 13.57 9.14
N THR A 86 19.94 13.56 9.27
CA THR A 86 19.24 13.36 10.54
C THR A 86 18.96 11.86 10.70
N VAL A 87 19.78 11.20 11.52
CA VAL A 87 19.80 9.73 11.66
C VAL A 87 19.13 9.32 12.97
N ILE A 88 17.96 8.72 12.88
CA ILE A 88 17.15 8.24 13.99
C ILE A 88 17.54 6.78 14.30
N THR A 89 18.04 6.52 15.51
CA THR A 89 18.62 5.20 15.90
C THR A 89 18.12 4.70 17.25
N GLY A 90 18.39 3.43 17.57
CA GLY A 90 18.07 2.85 18.87
C GLY A 90 16.56 2.67 19.09
N LYS A 91 16.10 2.90 20.31
CA LYS A 91 14.68 2.75 20.73
C LYS A 91 13.83 3.96 20.37
N SER A 92 14.11 4.52 19.19
CA SER A 92 13.39 5.68 18.67
C SER A 92 12.03 5.28 18.12
N ILE A 93 11.10 6.23 18.15
CA ILE A 93 9.76 6.09 17.56
C ILE A 93 9.33 7.41 16.94
N LEU A 94 8.46 7.33 15.94
CA LEU A 94 7.68 8.45 15.41
C LEU A 94 6.18 8.15 15.61
N ARG A 95 5.46 9.09 16.22
CA ARG A 95 4.01 9.10 16.33
C ARG A 95 3.48 10.39 15.73
N MET A 96 2.50 10.30 14.84
CA MET A 96 1.87 11.45 14.20
C MET A 96 0.39 11.53 14.56
N HIS A 97 -0.10 12.71 14.93
CA HIS A 97 -1.53 12.93 15.20
C HIS A 97 -1.94 14.34 14.77
N GLY A 98 -3.15 14.47 14.22
CA GLY A 98 -3.71 15.74 13.75
C GLY A 98 -3.94 15.72 12.24
N GLU A 99 -3.87 16.88 11.58
CA GLU A 99 -4.12 16.97 10.14
C GLU A 99 -3.11 17.83 9.40
N TYR A 100 -2.91 17.51 8.12
CA TYR A 100 -2.02 18.26 7.21
C TYR A 100 -0.61 18.43 7.77
N LEU A 101 -0.06 17.32 8.25
CA LEU A 101 1.31 17.21 8.75
C LEU A 101 2.19 16.53 7.69
N VAL A 102 3.42 16.99 7.52
CA VAL A 102 4.39 16.42 6.58
C VAL A 102 5.68 16.03 7.30
N VAL A 103 6.16 14.80 7.09
CA VAL A 103 7.48 14.33 7.53
C VAL A 103 8.38 14.13 6.31
N GLU A 104 9.59 14.68 6.33
CA GLU A 104 10.49 14.69 5.16
C GLU A 104 11.97 14.46 5.50
N GLY A 105 12.67 13.67 4.69
CA GLY A 105 14.14 13.62 4.68
C GLY A 105 14.80 12.83 5.83
N LEU A 106 14.03 12.12 6.67
CA LEU A 106 14.55 11.41 7.84
C LEU A 106 15.14 10.04 7.48
N LEU A 107 16.22 9.65 8.16
CA LEU A 107 16.83 8.31 8.07
C LEU A 107 16.61 7.56 9.39
N PHE A 108 15.78 6.52 9.39
CA PHE A 108 15.66 5.56 10.48
C PHE A 108 16.62 4.39 10.22
N GLN A 109 17.69 4.30 11.00
CA GLN A 109 18.75 3.31 10.79
C GLN A 109 18.83 2.33 11.95
N ASP A 110 18.85 1.04 11.61
CA ASP A 110 18.90 -0.10 12.54
C ASP A 110 17.97 0.10 13.76
N PRO A 111 16.63 0.21 13.54
CA PRO A 111 15.68 0.32 14.64
C PRO A 111 15.88 -0.79 15.66
N ASP A 112 15.84 -0.47 16.95
CA ASP A 112 15.99 -1.48 18.00
C ASP A 112 14.85 -2.51 17.91
N PRO A 113 15.14 -3.83 17.88
CA PRO A 113 14.13 -4.87 17.69
C PRO A 113 13.13 -5.02 18.85
N SER A 114 13.35 -4.33 19.99
CA SER A 114 12.37 -4.22 21.07
C SER A 114 11.29 -3.16 20.82
N VAL A 115 11.40 -2.36 19.76
CA VAL A 115 10.36 -1.42 19.33
C VAL A 115 9.33 -2.15 18.50
N SER A 116 8.10 -2.29 19.02
CA SER A 116 7.02 -3.01 18.32
C SER A 116 6.53 -2.28 17.07
N ASP A 117 6.51 -0.95 17.08
CA ASP A 117 5.98 -0.12 16.01
C ASP A 117 6.85 1.14 15.90
N LEU A 118 7.63 1.25 14.83
CA LEU A 118 8.60 2.34 14.65
C LEU A 118 7.90 3.67 14.33
N ILE A 119 7.17 3.73 13.22
CA ILE A 119 6.40 4.91 12.78
C ILE A 119 4.90 4.59 12.79
N ASN A 120 4.09 5.42 13.44
CA ASN A 120 2.62 5.32 13.38
C ASN A 120 1.95 6.67 13.08
N PHE A 121 0.94 6.63 12.22
CA PHE A 121 0.04 7.77 11.93
C PHE A 121 -1.11 7.86 12.96
N ARG A 122 -0.75 7.67 14.22
CA ARG A 122 -1.58 7.92 15.40
C ARG A 122 -0.68 8.17 16.61
N LEU A 123 -1.18 8.88 17.60
CA LEU A 123 -0.59 8.91 18.94
C LEU A 123 -1.08 7.72 19.77
N ASP A 124 -2.40 7.50 19.80
CA ASP A 124 -3.05 6.37 20.48
C ASP A 124 -4.33 5.89 19.76
N SER A 125 -5.23 5.18 20.43
CA SER A 125 -6.46 4.65 19.84
C SER A 125 -7.47 5.71 19.40
N ASP A 126 -7.43 6.91 20.00
CA ASP A 126 -8.42 7.96 19.81
C ASP A 126 -7.82 9.14 19.01
N GLU A 127 -6.50 9.28 18.99
CA GLU A 127 -5.78 10.37 18.33
C GLU A 127 -5.08 9.91 17.04
N LEU A 128 -5.78 10.05 15.90
CA LEU A 128 -5.33 9.64 14.57
C LEU A 128 -4.72 10.80 13.74
N CYS A 129 -4.05 10.47 12.63
CA CYS A 129 -3.60 11.43 11.62
C CYS A 129 -4.46 11.37 10.36
N HIS A 130 -4.88 12.52 9.82
CA HIS A 130 -5.63 12.61 8.57
C HIS A 130 -5.01 13.61 7.60
N ASN A 131 -5.06 13.36 6.29
CA ASN A 131 -4.46 14.24 5.28
C ASN A 131 -2.96 14.53 5.53
N CYS A 132 -2.26 13.60 6.18
CA CYS A 132 -0.85 13.69 6.52
C CYS A 132 0.03 13.03 5.45
N ARG A 133 1.31 13.41 5.36
CA ARG A 133 2.26 12.87 4.37
C ARG A 133 3.59 12.49 5.02
N MET A 134 4.16 11.37 4.61
CA MET A 134 5.58 11.07 4.83
C MET A 134 6.26 10.90 3.48
N THR A 135 7.37 11.59 3.26
CA THR A 135 8.05 11.57 1.98
C THR A 135 9.56 11.65 2.10
N ASP A 136 10.27 11.10 1.10
CA ASP A 136 11.74 11.19 1.02
C ASP A 136 12.46 10.72 2.29
N CYS A 137 11.89 9.71 2.96
CA CYS A 137 12.42 9.13 4.19
C CYS A 137 12.89 7.68 3.96
N THR A 138 13.90 7.26 4.70
CA THR A 138 14.44 5.89 4.64
C THR A 138 14.26 5.18 5.98
N VAL A 139 13.82 3.93 5.94
CA VAL A 139 13.98 2.96 7.03
C VAL A 139 14.88 1.83 6.53
N ILE A 140 16.06 1.69 7.14
CA ILE A 140 17.05 0.68 6.73
C ILE A 140 17.50 -0.20 7.89
N GLY A 141 17.47 -1.51 7.66
CA GLY A 141 18.09 -2.51 8.52
C GLY A 141 19.39 -3.02 7.90
N THR A 142 20.53 -2.67 8.47
CA THR A 142 21.86 -3.13 8.00
C THR A 142 22.37 -4.35 8.77
N LYS A 143 21.66 -4.72 9.84
CA LYS A 143 22.02 -5.81 10.76
C LYS A 143 20.89 -6.83 10.81
N GLN A 144 21.26 -8.11 10.77
CA GLN A 144 20.33 -9.19 11.08
C GLN A 144 19.97 -9.14 12.56
N VAL A 145 18.69 -8.99 12.84
CA VAL A 145 18.10 -9.04 14.18
C VAL A 145 17.24 -10.30 14.32
N ASP A 146 17.57 -11.13 15.32
CA ASP A 146 16.74 -12.26 15.75
C ASP A 146 15.81 -11.78 16.88
N GLY A 147 14.75 -11.09 16.48
CA GLY A 147 13.69 -10.64 17.38
C GLY A 147 12.68 -11.77 17.62
N SER A 148 12.53 -12.19 18.88
CA SER A 148 11.38 -13.01 19.29
C SER A 148 10.08 -12.20 19.30
N GLN A 149 10.20 -10.88 19.48
CA GLN A 149 9.09 -9.92 19.43
C GLN A 149 8.77 -9.53 17.99
N GLU A 150 7.50 -9.26 17.74
CA GLU A 150 7.03 -8.81 16.44
C GLU A 150 7.15 -7.29 16.33
N SER A 151 7.82 -6.81 15.29
CA SER A 151 7.98 -5.39 14.99
C SER A 151 7.38 -5.01 13.63
N ARG A 152 6.90 -3.77 13.52
CA ARG A 152 6.41 -3.15 12.29
C ARG A 152 7.13 -1.82 12.09
N TRP A 153 7.52 -1.53 10.85
CA TRP A 153 8.22 -0.27 10.55
C TRP A 153 7.24 0.88 10.32
N MET A 154 6.13 0.61 9.64
CA MET A 154 5.13 1.61 9.32
C MET A 154 3.72 1.13 9.68
N GLY A 155 3.00 1.92 10.47
CA GLY A 155 1.57 1.77 10.74
C GLY A 155 0.79 2.98 10.28
N LEU A 156 0.06 2.87 9.17
CA LEU A 156 -0.90 3.87 8.73
C LEU A 156 -2.24 3.67 9.43
N TYR A 157 -2.76 4.77 9.97
CA TYR A 157 -4.08 4.88 10.58
C TYR A 157 -4.77 6.15 10.05
N GLY A 158 -6.01 6.41 10.46
CA GLY A 158 -6.78 7.59 10.10
C GLY A 158 -7.27 7.52 8.66
N SER A 159 -7.17 8.62 7.92
CA SER A 159 -7.61 8.63 6.51
C SER A 159 -6.88 9.63 5.63
N ASP A 160 -6.89 9.37 4.32
CA ASP A 160 -6.43 10.32 3.30
C ASP A 160 -4.94 10.70 3.43
N ASN A 161 -4.17 9.88 4.15
CA ASN A 161 -2.72 10.01 4.29
C ASN A 161 -1.96 9.51 3.05
N ARG A 162 -0.75 10.03 2.85
CA ARG A 162 0.15 9.65 1.76
C ARG A 162 1.54 9.23 2.27
N VAL A 163 2.08 8.13 1.74
CA VAL A 163 3.48 7.76 1.93
C VAL A 163 4.12 7.59 0.56
N ASP A 164 5.10 8.44 0.24
CA ASP A 164 5.67 8.46 -1.10
C ASP A 164 7.16 8.78 -1.16
N HIS A 165 7.86 8.27 -2.17
CA HIS A 165 9.31 8.44 -2.33
C HIS A 165 10.11 7.99 -1.09
N CYS A 166 9.63 6.98 -0.37
CA CYS A 166 10.33 6.44 0.79
C CYS A 166 11.07 5.14 0.45
N ASN A 167 12.14 4.85 1.17
CA ASN A 167 12.89 3.60 1.10
C ASN A 167 12.61 2.75 2.34
N PHE A 168 12.27 1.48 2.16
CA PHE A 168 12.15 0.48 3.22
C PHE A 168 12.93 -0.77 2.82
N GLU A 169 14.06 -1.07 3.46
CA GLU A 169 14.86 -2.25 3.10
C GLU A 169 15.62 -2.88 4.28
N GLY A 170 15.82 -4.20 4.24
CA GLY A 170 16.66 -4.92 5.20
C GLY A 170 15.96 -5.37 6.49
N LYS A 171 14.62 -5.39 6.53
CA LYS A 171 13.89 -5.92 7.70
C LYS A 171 14.10 -7.43 7.82
N SER A 172 14.66 -7.91 8.93
CA SER A 172 14.94 -9.35 9.13
C SER A 172 14.07 -10.03 10.18
N ASP A 173 13.46 -9.27 11.08
CA ASP A 173 12.64 -9.79 12.17
C ASP A 173 11.17 -9.99 11.76
N LYS A 174 10.43 -10.69 12.63
CA LYS A 174 9.01 -10.99 12.42
C LYS A 174 8.17 -9.71 12.47
N GLY A 175 7.15 -9.66 11.63
CA GLY A 175 6.14 -8.59 11.57
C GLY A 175 6.18 -7.89 10.22
N THR A 176 5.01 -7.52 9.72
CA THR A 176 4.84 -6.86 8.43
C THR A 176 5.65 -5.56 8.36
N THR A 177 6.29 -5.25 7.23
CA THR A 177 7.06 -4.00 7.10
C THR A 177 6.14 -2.78 7.20
N PHE A 178 5.04 -2.80 6.46
CA PHE A 178 4.08 -1.71 6.34
C PHE A 178 2.65 -2.20 6.52
N VAL A 179 1.92 -1.64 7.47
CA VAL A 179 0.53 -2.01 7.75
C VAL A 179 -0.39 -0.80 7.62
N VAL A 180 -1.47 -0.93 6.87
CA VAL A 180 -2.64 -0.06 6.98
C VAL A 180 -3.61 -0.70 7.97
N TRP A 181 -3.91 0.00 9.05
CA TRP A 181 -4.87 -0.42 10.05
C TRP A 181 -6.21 0.25 9.81
N LEU A 182 -7.31 -0.50 9.96
CA LEU A 182 -8.66 -0.05 9.63
C LEU A 182 -9.61 -0.28 10.80
N GLY A 183 -10.71 0.49 10.83
CA GLY A 183 -11.68 0.49 11.93
C GLY A 183 -11.34 1.52 13.01
N ASN A 184 -12.24 1.68 14.00
CA ASN A 184 -12.09 2.64 15.10
C ASN A 184 -11.66 4.05 14.65
N GLY A 185 -12.36 4.62 13.66
CA GLY A 185 -12.04 5.93 13.08
C GLY A 185 -11.00 5.91 11.95
N SER A 186 -10.27 4.80 11.77
CA SER A 186 -9.36 4.61 10.65
C SER A 186 -10.10 4.12 9.40
N GLY A 187 -10.37 5.05 8.48
CA GLY A 187 -11.18 4.83 7.27
C GLY A 187 -10.40 4.54 5.98
N GLY A 188 -9.06 4.56 5.99
CA GLY A 188 -8.26 4.27 4.80
C GLY A 188 -8.17 5.46 3.83
N ARG A 189 -8.42 5.22 2.53
CA ARG A 189 -8.21 6.17 1.42
C ARG A 189 -6.77 6.67 1.34
N HIS A 190 -5.83 5.84 1.79
CA HIS A 190 -4.41 6.18 1.78
C HIS A 190 -3.84 6.03 0.38
N ARG A 191 -2.81 6.80 0.08
CA ARG A 191 -2.01 6.66 -1.13
C ARG A 191 -0.58 6.26 -0.78
N ILE A 192 -0.11 5.15 -1.34
CA ILE A 192 1.22 4.61 -1.12
C ILE A 192 1.88 4.55 -2.49
N ASP A 193 2.76 5.50 -2.80
CA ASP A 193 3.26 5.67 -4.17
C ASP A 193 4.75 6.04 -4.33
N HIS A 194 5.37 5.61 -5.42
CA HIS A 194 6.80 5.89 -5.70
C HIS A 194 7.77 5.44 -4.60
N ASN A 195 7.39 4.45 -3.77
CA ASN A 195 8.26 3.92 -2.74
C ASN A 195 9.14 2.80 -3.30
N TYR A 196 10.34 2.67 -2.72
CA TYR A 196 11.21 1.53 -2.92
C TYR A 196 11.11 0.61 -1.70
N PHE A 197 10.55 -0.58 -1.91
CA PHE A 197 10.58 -1.68 -0.94
C PHE A 197 11.68 -2.64 -1.37
N GLY A 198 12.85 -2.48 -0.75
CA GLY A 198 14.04 -3.24 -1.09
C GLY A 198 14.08 -4.65 -0.47
N PRO A 199 15.24 -5.32 -0.56
CA PRO A 199 15.39 -6.70 -0.15
C PRO A 199 14.91 -6.97 1.28
N ARG A 200 14.10 -8.02 1.40
CA ARG A 200 13.68 -8.62 2.67
C ARG A 200 13.91 -10.11 2.59
N GLU A 201 14.88 -10.61 3.35
CA GLU A 201 15.21 -12.03 3.33
C GLU A 201 14.08 -12.90 3.89
N LYS A 202 14.05 -14.16 3.44
CA LYS A 202 13.02 -15.12 3.83
C LYS A 202 12.99 -15.33 5.35
N LEU A 203 11.84 -15.04 5.95
CA LEU A 203 11.61 -15.22 7.39
C LEU A 203 11.44 -16.69 7.78
N GLY A 204 10.96 -17.52 6.85
CA GLY A 204 10.74 -18.96 7.06
C GLY A 204 9.47 -19.32 7.85
N LYS A 205 8.64 -18.32 8.19
CA LYS A 205 7.37 -18.43 8.92
C LYS A 205 6.44 -17.27 8.52
N ASN A 206 5.18 -17.36 8.90
CA ASN A 206 4.17 -16.30 8.70
C ASN A 206 4.54 -15.00 9.43
N GLY A 207 4.13 -13.86 8.88
CA GLY A 207 4.40 -12.51 9.41
C GLY A 207 5.59 -11.83 8.74
N GLY A 208 5.88 -12.21 7.50
CA GLY A 208 6.98 -11.69 6.69
C GLY A 208 6.53 -10.69 5.63
N GLU A 209 5.27 -10.24 5.65
CA GLU A 209 4.69 -9.49 4.54
C GLU A 209 5.36 -8.12 4.39
N THR A 210 5.53 -7.64 3.16
CA THR A 210 6.01 -6.27 2.93
C THR A 210 4.88 -5.28 3.23
N ILE A 211 3.71 -5.47 2.62
CA ILE A 211 2.52 -4.62 2.87
C ILE A 211 1.34 -5.48 3.31
N ARG A 212 0.59 -5.01 4.32
CA ARG A 212 -0.74 -5.53 4.65
C ARG A 212 -1.76 -4.41 4.76
N ILE A 213 -2.93 -4.58 4.15
CA ILE A 213 -4.00 -3.56 4.17
C ILE A 213 -5.23 -4.10 4.89
N GLY A 214 -5.34 -3.77 6.17
CA GLY A 214 -6.33 -4.32 7.09
C GLY A 214 -5.89 -5.64 7.72
N ASP A 215 -6.88 -6.36 8.26
CA ASP A 215 -6.77 -7.70 8.82
C ASP A 215 -8.09 -8.45 8.59
N SER A 216 -8.22 -9.68 9.10
CA SER A 216 -9.45 -10.44 8.91
C SER A 216 -10.68 -9.73 9.50
N ASN A 217 -10.57 -9.05 10.64
CA ASN A 217 -11.70 -8.43 11.32
C ASN A 217 -12.20 -7.17 10.59
N SER A 218 -11.28 -6.47 9.93
CA SER A 218 -11.55 -5.26 9.14
C SER A 218 -11.75 -5.55 7.64
N SER A 219 -11.74 -6.81 7.24
CA SER A 219 -11.72 -7.21 5.82
C SER A 219 -12.91 -6.76 4.98
N MET A 220 -14.05 -6.47 5.60
CA MET A 220 -15.25 -5.98 4.89
C MET A 220 -15.35 -4.45 4.89
N ILE A 221 -14.34 -3.74 5.39
CA ILE A 221 -14.26 -2.27 5.31
C ILE A 221 -13.82 -1.89 3.90
N ASP A 222 -14.59 -0.99 3.28
CA ASP A 222 -14.25 -0.35 2.02
C ASP A 222 -13.16 0.70 2.23
N ALA A 223 -11.90 0.25 2.12
CA ALA A 223 -10.73 1.02 2.47
C ALA A 223 -10.26 1.95 1.36
N LYS A 224 -10.49 1.61 0.08
CA LYS A 224 -10.14 2.45 -1.09
C LYS A 224 -8.72 3.01 -1.07
N CYS A 225 -7.76 2.25 -0.55
CA CYS A 225 -6.37 2.64 -0.61
C CYS A 225 -5.84 2.46 -2.03
N VAL A 226 -4.93 3.34 -2.44
CA VAL A 226 -4.26 3.30 -3.74
C VAL A 226 -2.78 3.01 -3.51
N ILE A 227 -2.32 1.92 -4.11
CA ILE A 227 -0.95 1.43 -4.02
C ILE A 227 -0.44 1.43 -5.44
N GLU A 228 0.33 2.45 -5.77
CA GLU A 228 0.70 2.68 -7.17
C GLU A 228 2.14 3.08 -7.36
N LYS A 229 2.71 2.66 -8.47
CA LYS A 229 4.06 3.08 -8.87
C LYS A 229 5.15 2.79 -7.85
N ASN A 230 5.01 1.72 -7.07
CA ASN A 230 6.05 1.27 -6.14
C ASN A 230 6.92 0.19 -6.79
N LEU A 231 8.18 0.12 -6.37
CA LEU A 231 9.09 -0.97 -6.72
C LEU A 231 9.29 -1.89 -5.51
N PHE A 232 8.93 -3.15 -5.67
CA PHE A 232 9.21 -4.23 -4.73
C PHE A 232 10.36 -5.06 -5.30
N GLU A 233 11.56 -4.93 -4.74
CA GLU A 233 12.72 -5.72 -5.14
C GLU A 233 13.06 -6.75 -4.06
N LYS A 234 13.04 -8.04 -4.40
CA LYS A 234 13.47 -9.13 -3.51
C LYS A 234 12.80 -9.08 -2.12
N CYS A 235 11.53 -8.70 -2.11
CA CYS A 235 10.64 -8.74 -0.96
C CYS A 235 10.25 -10.19 -0.60
N ASN A 236 11.22 -10.98 -0.13
CA ASN A 236 11.15 -12.43 -0.04
C ASN A 236 10.74 -12.94 1.36
N GLY A 237 10.24 -12.05 2.22
CA GLY A 237 9.94 -12.35 3.62
C GLY A 237 9.03 -13.56 3.80
N GLU A 238 7.98 -13.67 2.99
CA GLU A 238 7.08 -14.83 2.98
C GLU A 238 6.27 -14.97 1.67
N ASN A 239 5.20 -15.79 1.69
CA ASN A 239 4.32 -16.04 0.56
C ASN A 239 3.56 -14.79 0.07
N GLU A 240 3.21 -13.89 0.99
CA GLU A 240 2.46 -12.67 0.70
C GLU A 240 3.42 -11.48 0.73
N CYS A 241 3.85 -10.97 -0.42
CA CYS A 241 4.55 -9.69 -0.48
C CYS A 241 3.56 -8.57 -0.14
N ILE A 242 2.39 -8.60 -0.78
CA ILE A 242 1.24 -7.77 -0.44
C ILE A 242 0.10 -8.68 0.02
N SER A 243 -0.46 -8.40 1.18
CA SER A 243 -1.62 -9.07 1.75
C SER A 243 -2.80 -8.09 1.86
N ASN A 244 -3.67 -8.06 0.85
CA ASN A 244 -4.89 -7.26 0.87
C ASN A 244 -5.92 -7.91 1.79
N LYS A 245 -6.38 -7.19 2.81
CA LYS A 245 -7.37 -7.66 3.77
C LYS A 245 -8.43 -6.57 4.03
N SER A 246 -8.96 -5.99 2.96
CA SER A 246 -10.01 -4.96 2.96
C SER A 246 -10.59 -4.81 1.55
N CYS A 247 -11.69 -4.07 1.41
CA CYS A 247 -12.39 -3.90 0.14
C CYS A 247 -11.96 -2.63 -0.63
N GLY A 248 -12.19 -2.63 -1.94
CA GLY A 248 -12.12 -1.43 -2.78
C GLY A 248 -10.73 -0.88 -3.07
N ASN A 249 -9.66 -1.60 -2.70
CA ASN A 249 -8.29 -1.13 -2.91
C ASN A 249 -7.86 -1.23 -4.38
N ILE A 250 -6.95 -0.34 -4.78
CA ILE A 250 -6.38 -0.29 -6.12
C ILE A 250 -4.88 -0.55 -6.04
N TYR A 251 -4.41 -1.54 -6.79
CA TYR A 251 -3.00 -1.86 -6.99
C TYR A 251 -2.66 -1.64 -8.45
N ARG A 252 -1.92 -0.57 -8.77
CA ARG A 252 -1.63 -0.25 -10.18
C ARG A 252 -0.21 0.19 -10.47
N ASP A 253 0.27 -0.14 -11.66
CA ASP A 253 1.58 0.30 -12.15
C ASP A 253 2.73 -0.04 -11.17
N ASN A 254 2.60 -1.06 -10.32
CA ASN A 254 3.70 -1.46 -9.43
C ASN A 254 4.62 -2.46 -10.14
N THR A 255 5.88 -2.49 -9.74
CA THR A 255 6.86 -3.48 -10.22
C THR A 255 7.28 -4.43 -9.09
N PHE A 256 7.22 -5.73 -9.35
CA PHE A 256 7.70 -6.80 -8.50
C PHE A 256 8.90 -7.46 -9.17
N LEU A 257 10.10 -7.15 -8.70
CA LEU A 257 11.37 -7.66 -9.22
C LEU A 257 11.92 -8.75 -8.30
N GLU A 258 11.97 -9.99 -8.80
CA GLU A 258 12.52 -11.15 -8.09
C GLU A 258 11.90 -11.38 -6.70
N VAL A 259 10.60 -11.12 -6.58
CA VAL A 259 9.84 -11.26 -5.32
C VAL A 259 9.33 -12.69 -5.15
N SER A 260 9.85 -13.41 -4.15
CA SER A 260 9.48 -14.79 -3.76
C SER A 260 8.15 -14.85 -2.99
N GLY A 261 7.16 -14.10 -3.43
CA GLY A 261 5.83 -13.99 -2.86
C GLY A 261 4.84 -13.46 -3.89
N THR A 262 3.62 -13.13 -3.45
CA THR A 262 2.54 -12.68 -4.33
C THR A 262 1.93 -11.36 -3.90
N LEU A 263 1.23 -10.72 -4.84
CA LEU A 263 0.12 -9.84 -4.52
C LEU A 263 -1.10 -10.73 -4.25
N THR A 264 -1.44 -10.92 -2.97
CA THR A 264 -2.61 -11.72 -2.58
C THR A 264 -3.79 -10.82 -2.22
N LEU A 265 -4.90 -10.99 -2.95
CA LEU A 265 -6.23 -10.57 -2.54
C LEU A 265 -6.73 -11.55 -1.47
N ARG A 266 -6.31 -11.33 -0.22
CA ARG A 266 -6.39 -12.36 0.84
C ARG A 266 -7.75 -12.40 1.51
N HIS A 267 -8.29 -11.23 1.83
CA HIS A 267 -9.65 -11.00 2.31
C HIS A 267 -10.17 -9.67 1.73
N GLY A 268 -11.49 -9.46 1.84
CA GLY A 268 -12.16 -8.30 1.25
C GLY A 268 -12.45 -8.50 -0.23
N ASN A 269 -13.23 -7.59 -0.81
CA ASN A 269 -13.83 -7.70 -2.14
C ASN A 269 -13.55 -6.44 -2.98
N ASP A 270 -14.01 -6.42 -4.23
CA ASP A 270 -14.10 -5.21 -5.06
C ASP A 270 -12.75 -4.50 -5.31
N CYS A 271 -11.64 -5.24 -5.21
CA CYS A 271 -10.29 -4.71 -5.48
C CYS A 271 -9.96 -4.69 -6.98
N LEU A 272 -9.16 -3.71 -7.39
CA LEU A 272 -8.62 -3.56 -8.74
C LEU A 272 -7.10 -3.81 -8.73
N VAL A 273 -6.62 -4.72 -9.57
CA VAL A 273 -5.20 -4.99 -9.79
C VAL A 273 -4.90 -4.78 -11.26
N GLU A 274 -4.27 -3.66 -11.62
CA GLU A 274 -4.07 -3.28 -13.03
C GLU A 274 -2.66 -2.85 -13.40
N HIS A 275 -2.18 -3.24 -14.59
CA HIS A 275 -0.91 -2.77 -15.16
C HIS A 275 0.32 -2.98 -14.26
N ASN A 276 0.29 -3.96 -13.35
CA ASN A 276 1.46 -4.30 -12.55
C ASN A 276 2.40 -5.21 -13.36
N VAL A 277 3.70 -5.08 -13.09
CA VAL A 277 4.77 -5.81 -13.77
C VAL A 277 5.45 -6.76 -12.77
N PHE A 278 5.47 -8.05 -13.06
CA PHE A 278 6.12 -9.08 -12.24
C PHE A 278 7.28 -9.69 -13.04
N LEU A 279 8.51 -9.35 -12.66
CA LEU A 279 9.73 -9.84 -13.31
C LEU A 279 10.41 -10.87 -12.40
N GLY A 280 10.16 -12.14 -12.70
CA GLY A 280 10.71 -13.24 -11.90
C GLY A 280 12.19 -13.50 -12.15
N ASN A 281 12.70 -13.24 -13.35
CA ASN A 281 14.07 -13.58 -13.79
C ASN A 281 14.49 -15.02 -13.46
N LYS A 282 13.54 -15.94 -13.32
CA LYS A 282 13.75 -17.31 -12.83
C LYS A 282 14.31 -17.41 -11.40
N ALA A 283 14.30 -16.33 -10.63
CA ALA A 283 14.59 -16.38 -9.21
C ALA A 283 13.56 -17.28 -8.51
N ARG A 284 14.04 -18.04 -7.53
CA ARG A 284 13.28 -19.13 -6.89
C ARG A 284 12.02 -18.60 -6.18
N GLY A 285 10.90 -19.26 -6.41
CA GLY A 285 9.65 -19.00 -5.69
C GLY A 285 8.98 -17.69 -6.07
N THR A 286 9.39 -17.06 -7.18
CA THR A 286 8.81 -15.81 -7.65
C THR A 286 7.35 -15.98 -8.03
N GLY A 287 6.46 -15.21 -7.40
CA GLY A 287 5.02 -15.36 -7.57
C GLY A 287 4.36 -14.18 -8.27
N GLY A 288 3.10 -14.38 -8.67
CA GLY A 288 2.28 -13.35 -9.30
C GLY A 288 1.12 -12.91 -8.41
N ILE A 289 -0.10 -13.07 -8.90
CA ILE A 289 -1.33 -12.59 -8.26
C ILE A 289 -2.17 -13.78 -7.79
N ARG A 290 -2.65 -13.69 -6.55
CA ARG A 290 -3.53 -14.70 -5.95
C ARG A 290 -4.88 -14.08 -5.59
N ILE A 291 -5.97 -14.70 -6.04
CA ILE A 291 -7.35 -14.20 -5.96
C ILE A 291 -8.18 -15.06 -5.01
N ILE A 292 -8.78 -14.42 -4.00
CA ILE A 292 -9.78 -14.95 -3.07
C ILE A 292 -10.81 -13.83 -2.87
N GLY A 293 -12.11 -14.16 -2.77
CA GLY A 293 -13.16 -13.16 -2.57
C GLY A 293 -13.83 -12.70 -3.86
N GLU A 294 -14.63 -11.65 -3.76
CA GLU A 294 -15.65 -11.34 -4.76
C GLU A 294 -15.36 -10.05 -5.55
N ASN A 295 -15.88 -9.99 -6.78
CA ASN A 295 -15.91 -8.81 -7.65
C ASN A 295 -14.55 -8.16 -7.94
N HIS A 296 -13.47 -8.93 -7.86
CA HIS A 296 -12.13 -8.43 -8.19
C HIS A 296 -11.99 -8.21 -9.69
N VAL A 297 -11.29 -7.15 -10.06
CA VAL A 297 -10.84 -6.91 -11.43
C VAL A 297 -9.32 -7.02 -11.46
N VAL A 298 -8.81 -7.97 -12.23
CA VAL A 298 -7.38 -8.20 -12.43
C VAL A 298 -7.08 -8.06 -13.91
N ARG A 299 -6.50 -6.92 -14.31
CA ARG A 299 -6.40 -6.57 -15.73
C ARG A 299 -5.07 -6.03 -16.20
N GLY A 300 -4.69 -6.37 -17.43
CA GLY A 300 -3.54 -5.75 -18.07
C GLY A 300 -2.22 -5.95 -17.32
N ASN A 301 -2.09 -6.94 -16.44
CA ASN A 301 -0.84 -7.17 -15.72
C ASN A 301 0.12 -7.98 -16.59
N TYR A 302 1.42 -7.74 -16.45
CA TYR A 302 2.48 -8.47 -17.17
C TYR A 302 3.31 -9.29 -16.19
N LEU A 303 3.39 -10.61 -16.40
CA LEU A 303 4.04 -11.55 -15.50
C LEU A 303 5.04 -12.41 -16.29
N GLU A 304 6.31 -12.35 -15.95
CA GLU A 304 7.37 -12.99 -16.75
C GLU A 304 8.33 -13.82 -15.89
N LYS A 305 8.62 -15.04 -16.35
CA LYS A 305 9.67 -15.93 -15.82
C LYS A 305 9.54 -16.19 -14.32
N LEU A 306 8.30 -16.34 -13.85
CA LEU A 306 7.97 -16.68 -12.47
C LEU A 306 8.18 -18.19 -12.23
N THR A 307 8.73 -18.55 -11.06
CA THR A 307 9.03 -19.96 -10.67
C THR A 307 8.24 -20.43 -9.45
N GLY A 308 7.30 -19.62 -8.99
CA GLY A 308 6.40 -19.96 -7.91
C GLY A 308 5.39 -21.04 -8.31
N ASP A 309 4.97 -21.79 -7.30
CA ASP A 309 4.03 -22.90 -7.36
C ASP A 309 2.84 -22.65 -6.42
N ASP A 310 1.74 -23.33 -6.69
CA ASP A 310 0.49 -23.30 -5.94
C ASP A 310 -0.02 -21.86 -5.70
N SER A 311 0.10 -21.38 -4.46
CA SER A 311 -0.31 -20.02 -4.10
C SER A 311 0.55 -18.94 -4.77
N ARG A 312 1.70 -19.33 -5.33
CA ARG A 312 2.65 -18.46 -6.03
C ARG A 312 2.69 -18.71 -7.55
N ALA A 313 1.70 -19.41 -8.12
CA ALA A 313 1.52 -19.40 -9.58
C ALA A 313 1.45 -17.96 -10.13
N GLY A 314 1.64 -17.79 -11.43
CA GLY A 314 1.50 -16.47 -12.07
C GLY A 314 0.12 -15.87 -11.79
N LEU A 315 -0.93 -16.64 -12.04
CA LEU A 315 -2.28 -16.37 -11.56
C LEU A 315 -2.79 -17.58 -10.78
N SER A 316 -3.18 -17.37 -9.52
CA SER A 316 -3.71 -18.42 -8.64
C SER A 316 -5.12 -18.07 -8.18
N ILE A 317 -6.10 -18.88 -8.58
CA ILE A 317 -7.52 -18.71 -8.22
C ILE A 317 -7.89 -19.75 -7.17
N MET A 318 -8.32 -19.29 -5.99
CA MET A 318 -8.56 -20.17 -4.86
C MET A 318 -9.98 -20.74 -4.80
N THR A 319 -10.11 -21.89 -4.16
CA THR A 319 -11.37 -22.53 -3.77
C THR A 319 -11.85 -21.92 -2.45
N GLY A 320 -13.14 -21.61 -2.35
CA GLY A 320 -13.77 -21.06 -1.16
C GLY A 320 -14.28 -22.10 -0.16
N ILE A 321 -14.55 -21.65 1.06
CA ILE A 321 -15.18 -22.44 2.11
C ILE A 321 -16.66 -22.04 2.23
N PRO A 322 -17.61 -23.00 2.26
CA PRO A 322 -19.01 -22.71 2.56
C PRO A 322 -19.18 -21.97 3.87
N ASN A 323 -19.90 -20.84 3.86
CA ASN A 323 -20.09 -19.97 5.04
C ASN A 323 -18.76 -19.61 5.72
N SER A 324 -17.75 -19.24 4.91
CA SER A 324 -16.41 -18.96 5.40
C SER A 324 -16.41 -17.91 6.52
N PRO A 325 -15.72 -18.14 7.65
CA PRO A 325 -15.45 -17.07 8.60
C PRO A 325 -14.47 -16.05 8.01
N LEU A 326 -14.42 -14.84 8.59
CA LEU A 326 -13.62 -13.71 8.10
C LEU A 326 -12.12 -13.99 7.99
N ASN A 327 -11.59 -14.89 8.82
CA ASN A 327 -10.18 -15.27 8.82
C ASN A 327 -9.88 -16.50 7.94
N ARG A 328 -10.78 -16.85 7.02
CA ARG A 328 -10.62 -17.98 6.09
C ARG A 328 -10.79 -17.54 4.64
N TYR A 329 -11.30 -18.40 3.76
CA TYR A 329 -11.27 -18.23 2.32
C TYR A 329 -12.69 -18.11 1.78
N PHE A 330 -13.05 -16.91 1.34
CA PHE A 330 -14.30 -16.66 0.62
C PHE A 330 -14.18 -17.22 -0.79
N GLN A 331 -15.30 -17.66 -1.34
CA GLN A 331 -15.36 -18.16 -2.72
C GLN A 331 -14.94 -17.05 -3.68
N VAL A 332 -14.14 -17.40 -4.69
CA VAL A 332 -13.94 -16.50 -5.82
C VAL A 332 -15.24 -16.41 -6.59
N LYS A 333 -15.84 -15.23 -6.62
CA LYS A 333 -17.13 -15.00 -7.28
C LYS A 333 -17.12 -13.69 -8.06
N SER A 334 -17.67 -13.73 -9.29
CA SER A 334 -17.84 -12.53 -10.12
C SER A 334 -16.53 -11.79 -10.41
N ALA A 335 -15.40 -12.51 -10.43
CA ALA A 335 -14.11 -11.91 -10.77
C ALA A 335 -13.96 -11.72 -12.29
N LEU A 336 -13.31 -10.63 -12.69
CA LEU A 336 -12.93 -10.34 -14.06
C LEU A 336 -11.41 -10.39 -14.19
N VAL A 337 -10.91 -11.36 -14.93
CA VAL A 337 -9.48 -11.52 -15.24
C VAL A 337 -9.31 -11.23 -16.73
N GLU A 338 -8.79 -10.05 -17.08
CA GLU A 338 -8.77 -9.60 -18.48
C GLU A 338 -7.43 -9.06 -18.96
N ASP A 339 -7.08 -9.36 -20.20
CA ASP A 339 -5.92 -8.76 -20.90
C ASP A 339 -4.58 -8.90 -20.15
N ASN A 340 -4.45 -9.89 -19.25
CA ASN A 340 -3.19 -10.18 -18.57
C ASN A 340 -2.27 -11.00 -19.48
N VAL A 341 -0.97 -10.79 -19.34
CA VAL A 341 0.06 -11.45 -20.14
C VAL A 341 1.00 -12.23 -19.22
N LEU A 342 1.09 -13.53 -19.42
CA LEU A 342 1.95 -14.43 -18.66
C LEU A 342 2.97 -15.08 -19.60
N VAL A 343 4.26 -14.84 -19.38
CA VAL A 343 5.35 -15.30 -20.25
C VAL A 343 6.31 -16.18 -19.47
N ASP A 344 6.52 -17.41 -19.93
CA ASP A 344 7.48 -18.36 -19.36
C ASP A 344 7.35 -18.57 -17.83
N CYS A 345 6.13 -18.45 -17.28
CA CYS A 345 5.82 -18.80 -15.89
C CYS A 345 5.74 -20.32 -15.75
N GLU A 346 6.47 -20.90 -14.79
CA GLU A 346 6.53 -22.37 -14.62
C GLU A 346 5.16 -22.98 -14.28
N GLN A 347 4.35 -22.24 -13.52
CA GLN A 347 2.92 -22.47 -13.36
C GLN A 347 2.19 -21.17 -13.70
N SER A 348 1.64 -21.10 -14.91
CA SER A 348 1.04 -19.88 -15.45
C SER A 348 -0.30 -19.56 -14.78
N LEU A 349 -1.33 -20.37 -15.05
CA LEU A 349 -2.66 -20.21 -14.46
C LEU A 349 -3.04 -21.47 -13.66
N LEU A 350 -3.28 -21.30 -12.37
CA LEU A 350 -3.82 -22.32 -11.49
C LEU A 350 -5.24 -21.95 -11.04
N ILE A 351 -6.21 -22.82 -11.31
CA ILE A 351 -7.62 -22.64 -10.90
C ILE A 351 -8.02 -23.73 -9.92
N GLY A 352 -8.64 -23.32 -8.81
CA GLY A 352 -9.17 -24.24 -7.81
C GLY A 352 -8.13 -24.65 -6.76
N LEU A 353 -7.13 -23.81 -6.48
CA LEU A 353 -6.19 -24.08 -5.39
C LEU A 353 -6.95 -24.17 -4.06
N SER A 354 -6.77 -25.27 -3.35
CA SER A 354 -7.34 -25.50 -2.02
C SER A 354 -6.21 -25.71 -1.01
N ASP A 355 -6.13 -24.84 -0.01
CA ASP A 355 -5.18 -24.94 1.12
C ASP A 355 -5.90 -25.18 2.46
N ASP A 356 -7.21 -25.42 2.44
CA ASP A 356 -8.04 -25.79 3.58
C ASP A 356 -8.90 -27.00 3.24
N LYS A 357 -8.92 -28.01 4.14
CA LYS A 357 -9.71 -29.23 3.96
C LYS A 357 -11.23 -29.00 3.82
N ASN A 358 -11.73 -27.85 4.27
CA ASN A 358 -13.14 -27.47 4.17
C ASN A 358 -13.44 -26.64 2.91
N ALA A 359 -12.43 -26.28 2.11
CA ALA A 359 -12.63 -25.53 0.88
C ALA A 359 -13.17 -26.47 -0.20
N SER A 360 -14.39 -26.19 -0.64
CA SER A 360 -15.16 -27.01 -1.57
C SER A 360 -15.94 -26.21 -2.61
N LEU A 361 -15.89 -24.87 -2.54
CA LEU A 361 -16.60 -24.00 -3.46
C LEU A 361 -15.66 -23.57 -4.60
N PRO A 362 -15.82 -24.10 -5.82
CA PRO A 362 -15.02 -23.66 -6.96
C PRO A 362 -15.31 -22.19 -7.31
N PRO A 363 -14.45 -21.51 -8.06
CA PRO A 363 -14.76 -20.17 -8.58
C PRO A 363 -16.04 -20.18 -9.42
N VAL A 364 -16.86 -19.13 -9.29
CA VAL A 364 -18.13 -19.00 -10.03
C VAL A 364 -18.30 -17.60 -10.61
N GLU A 365 -19.14 -17.50 -11.66
CA GLU A 365 -19.44 -16.23 -12.35
C GLU A 365 -18.18 -15.47 -12.79
N THR A 366 -17.07 -16.18 -13.01
CA THR A 366 -15.75 -15.59 -13.24
C THR A 366 -15.47 -15.54 -14.74
N ILE A 367 -14.97 -14.41 -15.23
CA ILE A 367 -14.71 -14.18 -16.65
C ILE A 367 -13.21 -14.09 -16.88
N PHE A 368 -12.70 -14.91 -17.79
CA PHE A 368 -11.37 -14.76 -18.37
C PHE A 368 -11.51 -14.24 -19.79
N ARG A 369 -11.01 -13.03 -20.05
CA ARG A 369 -11.12 -12.39 -21.38
C ARG A 369 -9.79 -11.87 -21.89
N GLY A 370 -9.43 -12.16 -23.14
CA GLY A 370 -8.27 -11.52 -23.79
C GLY A 370 -6.91 -11.81 -23.14
N ASN A 371 -6.84 -12.75 -22.19
CA ASN A 371 -5.57 -13.06 -21.54
C ASN A 371 -4.66 -13.81 -22.51
N CYS A 372 -3.36 -13.57 -22.39
CA CYS A 372 -2.34 -14.25 -23.16
C CYS A 372 -1.41 -15.05 -22.23
N ILE A 373 -1.24 -16.33 -22.51
CA ILE A 373 -0.24 -17.19 -21.86
C ILE A 373 0.72 -17.66 -22.94
N HIS A 374 2.00 -17.36 -22.79
CA HIS A 374 3.07 -17.89 -23.63
C HIS A 374 4.10 -18.60 -22.76
N ALA A 375 3.91 -19.91 -22.58
CA ALA A 375 4.74 -20.76 -21.75
C ALA A 375 5.02 -22.10 -22.47
N PRO A 376 5.73 -22.11 -23.61
CA PRO A 376 5.87 -23.29 -24.47
C PRO A 376 6.54 -24.50 -23.80
N LYS A 377 7.16 -24.33 -22.63
CA LYS A 377 7.79 -25.39 -21.83
C LYS A 377 6.89 -25.97 -20.75
N TYR A 378 5.79 -25.29 -20.42
CA TYR A 378 4.96 -25.56 -19.25
C TYR A 378 3.50 -25.72 -19.65
N THR A 379 2.71 -26.33 -18.77
CA THR A 379 1.26 -26.43 -18.96
C THR A 379 0.64 -25.05 -18.77
N ALA A 380 -0.22 -24.64 -19.70
CA ALA A 380 -0.79 -23.29 -19.67
C ALA A 380 -1.78 -23.10 -18.51
N VAL A 381 -2.70 -24.07 -18.34
CA VAL A 381 -3.74 -24.04 -17.31
C VAL A 381 -3.69 -25.32 -16.48
N GLU A 382 -3.56 -25.19 -15.18
CA GLU A 382 -3.78 -26.26 -14.24
C GLU A 382 -5.13 -26.06 -13.54
N ALA A 383 -6.07 -26.99 -13.72
CA ALA A 383 -7.36 -26.97 -13.05
C ALA A 383 -7.43 -28.07 -11.98
N ARG A 384 -7.77 -27.69 -10.75
CA ARG A 384 -7.95 -28.58 -9.59
C ARG A 384 -9.40 -28.61 -9.09
N CYS A 385 -10.31 -27.98 -9.82
CA CYS A 385 -11.74 -27.99 -9.56
C CYS A 385 -12.52 -28.03 -10.87
N ASP A 386 -13.85 -28.09 -10.76
CA ASP A 386 -14.75 -27.89 -11.90
C ASP A 386 -14.64 -26.45 -12.43
N LEU A 387 -14.79 -26.28 -13.75
CA LEU A 387 -14.65 -25.03 -14.48
C LEU A 387 -15.98 -24.48 -15.02
N ASP A 388 -17.11 -25.11 -14.72
CA ASP A 388 -18.45 -24.66 -15.14
C ASP A 388 -18.78 -23.22 -14.72
N GLY A 389 -18.14 -22.73 -13.64
CA GLY A 389 -18.27 -21.37 -13.16
C GLY A 389 -17.42 -20.32 -13.91
N ILE A 390 -16.65 -20.74 -14.92
CA ILE A 390 -15.73 -19.89 -15.67
C ILE A 390 -16.26 -19.65 -17.10
N THR A 391 -16.31 -18.39 -17.50
CA THR A 391 -16.55 -17.98 -18.90
C THR A 391 -15.24 -17.56 -19.55
N TRP A 392 -14.89 -18.20 -20.67
CA TRP A 392 -13.69 -17.88 -21.45
C TRP A 392 -14.06 -17.09 -22.69
N LEU A 393 -13.38 -15.97 -22.94
CA LEU A 393 -13.65 -15.07 -24.07
C LEU A 393 -12.33 -14.62 -24.72
N ASP A 394 -12.06 -15.12 -25.93
CA ASP A 394 -10.95 -14.65 -26.78
C ASP A 394 -9.56 -14.68 -26.10
N ASN A 395 -9.28 -15.73 -25.31
CA ASN A 395 -7.96 -15.93 -24.70
C ASN A 395 -7.01 -16.64 -25.67
N HIS A 396 -5.72 -16.38 -25.54
CA HIS A 396 -4.66 -16.94 -26.39
C HIS A 396 -3.61 -17.66 -25.55
N PHE A 397 -3.66 -19.00 -25.50
CA PHE A 397 -2.82 -19.80 -24.62
C PHE A 397 -1.89 -20.75 -25.40
N THR A 398 -0.62 -20.42 -25.41
CA THR A 398 0.47 -21.28 -25.89
C THR A 398 1.18 -21.90 -24.70
N GLY A 399 0.99 -23.20 -24.50
CA GLY A 399 1.74 -24.01 -23.53
C GLY A 399 2.38 -25.22 -24.20
N LYS A 400 3.17 -26.00 -23.45
CA LYS A 400 3.51 -27.38 -23.82
C LYS A 400 2.24 -28.19 -24.10
N GLU A 401 1.22 -27.94 -23.30
CA GLU A 401 -0.16 -28.38 -23.48
C GLU A 401 -1.09 -27.34 -22.84
N LEU A 402 -2.37 -27.35 -23.22
CA LEU A 402 -3.37 -26.47 -22.61
C LEU A 402 -3.61 -26.80 -21.13
N GLY A 403 -3.60 -28.10 -20.77
CA GLY A 403 -3.78 -28.60 -19.40
C GLY A 403 -5.23 -28.77 -18.94
N ILE A 404 -6.18 -28.35 -19.77
CA ILE A 404 -7.61 -28.62 -19.64
C ILE A 404 -8.16 -29.12 -20.98
N SER A 405 -9.37 -29.68 -20.98
CA SER A 405 -10.09 -30.01 -22.20
C SER A 405 -10.28 -28.76 -23.07
N PRO A 406 -10.20 -28.87 -24.41
CA PRO A 406 -10.52 -27.75 -25.29
C PRO A 406 -11.88 -27.15 -24.97
N VAL A 407 -11.95 -25.82 -24.88
CA VAL A 407 -13.15 -25.06 -24.54
C VAL A 407 -13.23 -23.82 -25.41
N ASP A 408 -14.45 -23.44 -25.80
CA ASP A 408 -14.68 -22.22 -26.58
C ASP A 408 -14.14 -21.00 -25.84
N GLY A 409 -13.62 -20.03 -26.59
CA GLY A 409 -13.02 -18.82 -26.02
C GLY A 409 -11.56 -18.96 -25.57
N ILE A 410 -10.92 -20.10 -25.81
CA ILE A 410 -9.46 -20.26 -25.75
C ILE A 410 -8.93 -20.71 -27.11
N LYS A 411 -8.01 -19.94 -27.68
CA LYS A 411 -7.21 -20.32 -28.86
C LYS A 411 -5.86 -20.83 -28.40
N THR A 412 -5.46 -22.01 -28.86
CA THR A 412 -4.12 -22.56 -28.61
C THR A 412 -3.11 -21.99 -29.61
N SER A 413 -2.82 -20.71 -29.48
CA SER A 413 -1.93 -19.94 -30.35
C SER A 413 -1.40 -18.75 -29.58
N ASP A 414 -0.29 -18.19 -30.03
CA ASP A 414 0.20 -16.93 -29.48
C ASP A 414 -0.85 -15.82 -29.72
N GLY A 415 -1.06 -15.00 -28.70
CA GLY A 415 -1.70 -13.69 -28.85
C GLY A 415 -0.70 -12.65 -29.35
N GLU A 416 -1.16 -11.43 -29.55
CA GLU A 416 -0.26 -10.28 -29.66
C GLU A 416 -0.18 -9.62 -28.28
N TRP A 417 1.04 -9.36 -27.81
CA TRP A 417 1.25 -8.61 -26.57
C TRP A 417 2.51 -7.75 -26.65
N THR A 418 2.48 -6.64 -25.91
CA THR A 418 3.65 -5.80 -25.68
C THR A 418 4.02 -5.92 -24.21
N PRO A 419 5.29 -6.21 -23.86
CA PRO A 419 5.74 -6.17 -22.48
C PRO A 419 5.43 -4.81 -21.84
N LEU A 420 4.95 -4.81 -20.60
CA LEU A 420 4.84 -3.58 -19.83
C LEU A 420 6.21 -3.18 -19.28
N GLU A 421 6.48 -1.88 -19.27
CA GLU A 421 7.71 -1.34 -18.73
C GLU A 421 7.68 -1.41 -17.20
N ALA A 422 8.73 -2.03 -16.63
CA ALA A 422 8.96 -1.99 -15.20
C ALA A 422 9.42 -0.58 -14.77
N ILE A 423 8.98 -0.15 -13.59
CA ILE A 423 9.43 1.11 -13.00
C ILE A 423 10.90 1.00 -12.63
N PRO A 424 11.76 1.91 -13.14
CA PRO A 424 13.17 1.89 -12.82
C PRO A 424 13.42 2.36 -11.39
N ARG A 425 14.49 1.84 -10.76
CA ARG A 425 14.91 2.25 -9.42
C ARG A 425 15.12 3.76 -9.26
N ALA A 426 15.43 4.48 -10.34
CA ALA A 426 15.63 5.92 -10.34
C ALA A 426 14.34 6.75 -10.17
N GLU A 427 13.16 6.15 -10.38
CA GLU A 427 11.86 6.83 -10.25
C GLU A 427 11.20 6.60 -8.88
N VAL A 428 11.82 5.83 -7.99
CA VAL A 428 11.25 5.43 -6.70
C VAL A 428 12.24 5.59 -5.55
N GLY A 429 11.71 5.62 -4.33
CA GLY A 429 12.50 5.74 -3.11
C GLY A 429 13.01 7.16 -2.88
N THR A 430 13.92 7.29 -1.93
CA THR A 430 14.50 8.59 -1.57
C THR A 430 15.39 9.15 -2.67
N THR A 431 15.50 10.47 -2.70
CA THR A 431 16.25 11.23 -3.71
C THR A 431 17.71 11.53 -3.31
N TRP A 432 18.09 11.19 -2.07
CA TRP A 432 19.40 11.44 -1.46
C TRP A 432 20.18 10.17 -1.12
#